data_AF-A0AAD5RCJ5-F1
#
_entry.id   AF-A0AAD5RCJ5-F1
#
_cell.length_a   1.000
_cell.length_b   1.000
_cell.length_c   1.000
_cell.angle_alpha   90.00
_cell.angle_beta   90.00
_cell.angle_gamma   90.00
#
_symmetry.space_group_name_H-M   'P 1'
#
loop_
_entity.id
_entity.type
_entity.pdbx_description
1 polymer ?
#
loop_
_entity_poly.entity_id
_entity_poly.type
_entity_poly.pdbx_seq_one_letter_code
_entity_poly.pdbx_strand_id
1 'polypeptide(L)'
;MEIRKIVEYLQSIGSQIFFGHVASQHNAAVCATRGLNKRELSNHFWWTGPPFLLESPDKWRTICNTFEHNEDPSSEPPTADDDKNDLTFEEFIREQQQLLVEQDTPNGDDKVDIFISLQKYYLISAKRIIAWILRYPHILISRVNARKNITSKT
;
A
#
# COMPACT_ATOMS: atom_id res chain seq x y z
N MET A 1 -17.66 -15.31 -1.33
CA MET A 1 -16.91 -14.60 -2.39
C MET A 1 -16.57 -13.19 -1.90
N GLU A 2 -15.31 -12.98 -1.50
CA GLU A 2 -14.82 -11.71 -0.94
C GLU A 2 -14.84 -10.57 -1.97
N ILE A 3 -14.51 -10.86 -3.24
CA ILE A 3 -14.52 -9.89 -4.34
C ILE A 3 -15.90 -9.27 -4.52
N ARG A 4 -16.97 -10.07 -4.43
CA ARG A 4 -18.35 -9.59 -4.56
C ARG A 4 -18.72 -8.60 -3.45
N LYS A 5 -18.35 -8.90 -2.20
CA LYS A 5 -18.60 -8.00 -1.05
C LYS A 5 -17.91 -6.64 -1.24
N ILE A 6 -16.67 -6.66 -1.73
CA ILE A 6 -15.90 -5.43 -2.02
C ILE A 6 -16.56 -4.65 -3.16
N VAL A 7 -16.99 -5.33 -4.23
CA VAL A 7 -17.69 -4.71 -5.37
C VAL A 7 -18.97 -4.02 -4.90
N GLU A 8 -19.80 -4.72 -4.12
CA GLU A 8 -21.05 -4.20 -3.56
C GLU A 8 -20.81 -2.97 -2.68
N TYR A 9 -19.81 -3.03 -1.79
CA TYR A 9 -19.45 -1.89 -0.94
C TYR A 9 -19.01 -0.68 -1.77
N LEU A 10 -18.10 -0.88 -2.73
CA LEU A 10 -17.58 0.19 -3.58
C LEU A 10 -18.68 0.80 -4.47
N GLN A 11 -19.61 -0.02 -4.96
CA GLN A 11 -20.79 0.47 -5.68
C GLN A 11 -21.73 1.25 -4.75
N SER A 12 -21.90 0.83 -3.50
CA SER A 12 -22.78 1.51 -2.52
C SER A 12 -22.32 2.94 -2.19
N ILE A 13 -21.01 3.20 -2.26
CA ILE A 13 -20.43 4.54 -2.08
C ILE A 13 -20.39 5.35 -3.40
N GLY A 14 -21.00 4.86 -4.48
CA GLY A 14 -21.11 5.54 -5.76
C GLY A 14 -19.92 5.34 -6.70
N SER A 15 -19.02 4.38 -6.45
CA SER A 15 -17.90 4.10 -7.35
C SER A 15 -18.32 3.15 -8.49
N GLN A 16 -17.95 3.50 -9.72
CA GLN A 16 -18.12 2.61 -10.86
C GLN A 16 -16.93 1.65 -10.95
N ILE A 17 -17.21 0.35 -11.06
CA ILE A 17 -16.18 -0.70 -11.06
C ILE A 17 -16.17 -1.39 -12.42
N PHE A 18 -14.96 -1.59 -12.92
CA PHE A 18 -14.71 -2.27 -14.17
C PHE A 18 -13.61 -3.30 -13.98
N PHE A 19 -13.81 -4.49 -14.53
CA PHE A 19 -12.77 -5.50 -14.60
C PHE A 19 -12.22 -5.54 -16.02
N GLY A 20 -10.89 -5.53 -16.15
CA GLY A 20 -10.24 -5.54 -17.46
C GLY A 20 -8.85 -6.13 -17.36
N HIS A 21 -8.42 -6.74 -18.46
CA HIS A 21 -7.07 -7.25 -18.63
C HIS A 21 -6.13 -6.13 -19.10
N VAL A 22 -5.13 -5.82 -18.30
CA VAL A 22 -4.03 -4.92 -18.68
C VAL A 22 -2.84 -5.77 -19.13
N ALA A 23 -2.38 -5.56 -20.37
CA ALA A 23 -1.20 -6.24 -20.91
C ALA A 23 0.02 -6.04 -20.00
N SER A 24 0.84 -7.08 -19.84
CA SER A 24 1.97 -7.11 -18.89
C SER A 24 2.94 -5.94 -19.04
N GLN A 25 3.14 -5.44 -20.27
CA GLN A 25 4.00 -4.28 -20.55
C GLN A 25 3.47 -2.94 -20.03
N HIS A 26 2.18 -2.87 -19.68
CA HIS A 26 1.51 -1.69 -19.14
C HIS A 26 0.99 -1.92 -17.71
N ASN A 27 1.17 -3.12 -17.15
CA ASN A 27 0.75 -3.43 -15.80
C ASN A 27 1.85 -3.03 -14.82
N ALA A 28 1.65 -1.92 -14.13
CA ALA A 28 2.61 -1.43 -13.15
C ALA A 28 2.93 -2.50 -12.10
N ALA A 29 1.96 -3.27 -11.60
CA ALA A 29 2.20 -4.30 -10.58
C ALA A 29 3.24 -5.35 -11.00
N VAL A 30 3.31 -5.69 -12.30
CA VAL A 30 4.34 -6.60 -12.85
C VAL A 30 5.74 -6.01 -12.72
N CYS A 31 5.89 -4.70 -12.87
CA CYS A 31 7.18 -4.03 -12.69
C CYS A 31 7.67 -4.08 -11.23
N ALA A 32 6.75 -4.04 -10.26
CA ALA A 32 7.11 -4.19 -8.84
C ALA A 32 7.56 -5.61 -8.53
N THR A 33 6.86 -6.62 -9.05
CA THR A 33 7.17 -8.02 -8.76
C THR A 33 8.39 -8.52 -9.52
N ARG A 34 8.58 -8.10 -10.77
CA ARG A 34 9.76 -8.46 -11.59
C ARG A 34 11.01 -7.67 -11.21
N GLY A 35 10.82 -6.49 -10.62
CA GLY A 35 11.87 -5.53 -10.35
C GLY A 35 12.24 -4.69 -11.57
N LEU A 36 12.66 -3.46 -11.29
CA LEU A 36 13.23 -2.52 -12.26
C LEU A 36 14.61 -2.11 -11.79
N ASN A 37 15.56 -1.99 -12.70
CA ASN A 37 16.86 -1.42 -12.35
C ASN A 37 16.77 0.10 -12.20
N LYS A 38 17.79 0.73 -11.57
CA LYS A 38 17.80 2.17 -11.28
C LYS A 38 17.55 3.04 -12.52
N ARG A 39 18.09 2.64 -13.68
CA ARG A 39 17.96 3.41 -14.92
C ARG A 39 16.56 3.30 -15.49
N GLU A 40 16.01 2.09 -15.54
CA GLU A 40 14.64 1.83 -15.96
C GLU A 40 13.64 2.58 -15.09
N LEU A 41 13.78 2.48 -13.76
CA LEU A 41 12.86 3.09 -12.80
C LEU A 41 12.81 4.63 -12.93
N SER A 42 13.93 5.28 -13.28
CA SER A 42 14.01 6.75 -13.33
C SER A 42 13.06 7.37 -14.36
N ASN A 43 12.88 6.71 -15.51
CA ASN A 43 12.04 7.19 -16.61
C ASN A 43 10.88 6.21 -16.92
N HIS A 44 10.45 5.41 -15.95
CA HIS A 44 9.43 4.39 -16.16
C HIS A 44 8.01 4.95 -16.06
N PHE A 45 7.07 4.34 -16.78
CA PHE A 45 5.64 4.63 -16.66
C PHE A 45 5.07 4.32 -15.26
N TRP A 46 5.85 3.69 -14.38
CA TRP A 46 5.43 3.42 -13.00
C TRP A 46 4.99 4.71 -12.28
N TRP A 47 5.70 5.80 -12.53
CA TRP A 47 5.45 7.09 -11.87
C TRP A 47 4.32 7.89 -12.50
N THR A 48 4.19 7.79 -13.82
CA THR A 48 3.23 8.60 -14.60
C THR A 48 1.94 7.83 -14.93
N GLY A 49 1.91 6.53 -14.66
CA GLY A 49 0.92 5.61 -15.17
C GLY A 49 1.18 5.19 -16.63
N PRO A 50 0.62 4.06 -17.06
CA PRO A 50 0.64 3.64 -18.45
C PRO A 50 -0.13 4.63 -19.35
N PRO A 51 0.24 4.77 -20.63
CA PRO A 51 -0.33 5.79 -21.52
C PRO A 51 -1.85 5.79 -21.62
N PHE A 52 -2.48 4.61 -21.54
CA PHE A 52 -3.93 4.50 -21.67
C PHE A 52 -4.71 5.15 -20.51
N LEU A 53 -4.11 5.31 -19.33
CA LEU A 53 -4.77 6.01 -18.21
C LEU A 53 -4.79 7.53 -18.40
N LEU A 54 -3.98 8.06 -19.33
CA LEU A 54 -3.98 9.48 -19.70
C LEU A 54 -5.09 9.81 -20.71
N GLU A 55 -5.69 8.79 -21.31
CA GLU A 55 -6.82 8.91 -22.22
C GLU A 55 -8.15 8.98 -21.46
N SER A 56 -9.23 9.43 -22.14
CA SER A 56 -10.59 9.43 -21.55
C SER A 56 -10.97 8.03 -21.05
N PRO A 57 -11.65 7.91 -19.88
CA PRO A 57 -12.17 6.64 -19.37
C PRO A 57 -12.98 5.82 -20.38
N ASP A 58 -13.65 6.48 -21.33
CA ASP A 58 -14.41 5.81 -22.40
C ASP A 58 -13.53 4.89 -23.26
N LYS A 59 -12.25 5.26 -23.44
CA LYS A 59 -11.28 4.49 -24.23
C LYS A 59 -10.68 3.33 -23.43
N TRP A 60 -10.76 3.35 -22.10
CA TRP A 60 -10.18 2.30 -21.26
C TRP A 60 -10.86 0.96 -21.52
N ARG A 61 -12.18 0.95 -21.77
CA ARG A 61 -12.96 -0.27 -22.03
C ARG A 61 -12.42 -1.05 -23.23
N THR A 62 -12.05 -0.34 -24.28
CA THR A 62 -11.49 -0.92 -25.51
C THR A 62 -10.05 -1.39 -25.30
N ILE A 63 -9.26 -0.67 -24.52
CA ILE A 63 -7.84 -0.95 -24.34
C ILE A 63 -7.61 -2.10 -23.34
N CYS A 64 -8.44 -2.18 -22.31
CA CYS A 64 -8.32 -3.15 -21.23
C CYS A 64 -9.27 -4.36 -21.39
N ASN A 65 -9.93 -4.52 -22.54
CA ASN A 65 -10.93 -5.58 -22.76
C ASN A 65 -11.87 -5.74 -21.56
N THR A 66 -12.52 -4.64 -21.18
CA THR A 66 -13.34 -4.62 -19.98
C THR A 66 -14.54 -5.55 -20.12
N PHE A 67 -14.82 -6.34 -19.10
CA PHE A 67 -16.02 -7.16 -18.99
C PHE A 67 -16.89 -6.68 -17.82
N GLU A 68 -18.20 -6.66 -18.05
CA GLU A 68 -19.18 -6.36 -17.01
C GLU A 68 -19.39 -7.62 -16.17
N HIS A 69 -19.40 -7.46 -14.85
CA HIS A 69 -19.80 -8.51 -13.93
C HIS A 69 -21.34 -8.61 -13.96
N ASN A 70 -21.88 -9.17 -15.04
CA ASN A 70 -23.28 -9.59 -15.13
C ASN A 70 -23.35 -11.04 -14.66
N GLU A 71 -23.28 -11.26 -13.34
CA GLU A 71 -23.76 -12.53 -12.78
C GLU A 71 -25.26 -12.38 -12.54
N ASP A 72 -26.05 -12.80 -13.54
CA ASP A 72 -27.44 -13.17 -13.31
C ASP A 72 -27.43 -14.39 -12.37
N PRO A 73 -27.94 -14.31 -11.13
CA PRO A 73 -27.78 -15.36 -10.12
C PRO A 73 -28.65 -16.60 -10.37
N SER A 74 -29.12 -16.83 -11.60
CA SER A 74 -30.17 -17.82 -11.91
C SER A 74 -29.69 -19.09 -12.60
N SER A 75 -28.40 -19.28 -12.85
CA SER A 75 -27.93 -20.50 -13.50
C SER A 75 -26.53 -20.90 -13.07
N GLU A 76 -26.38 -21.56 -11.92
CA GLU A 76 -25.58 -22.79 -11.79
C GLU A 76 -26.10 -23.65 -10.62
N PRO A 77 -26.00 -25.00 -10.70
CA PRO A 77 -26.67 -25.96 -9.82
C PRO A 77 -25.92 -26.14 -8.48
N PRO A 78 -26.61 -26.64 -7.43
CA PRO A 78 -26.01 -26.80 -6.11
C PRO A 78 -25.11 -28.03 -6.10
N THR A 79 -23.81 -27.84 -5.88
CA THR A 79 -22.96 -28.90 -5.33
C THR A 79 -22.60 -28.54 -3.89
N ALA A 80 -22.92 -29.51 -3.04
CA ALA A 80 -22.86 -29.47 -1.61
C ALA A 80 -21.41 -29.41 -1.07
N ASP A 81 -21.36 -28.98 0.17
CA ASP A 81 -20.32 -29.24 1.16
C ASP A 81 -18.96 -28.60 0.92
N ASP A 82 -18.70 -27.51 1.65
CA ASP A 82 -17.41 -27.35 2.32
C ASP A 82 -17.53 -26.40 3.52
N ASP A 83 -16.86 -26.80 4.59
CA ASP A 83 -17.01 -26.42 5.98
C ASP A 83 -16.97 -24.90 6.27
N LYS A 84 -17.91 -24.49 7.12
CA LYS A 84 -17.99 -23.16 7.72
C LYS A 84 -16.95 -23.04 8.83
N ASN A 85 -15.87 -22.33 8.56
CA ASN A 85 -15.18 -21.56 9.58
C ASN A 85 -15.07 -20.09 9.10
N ASP A 86 -16.23 -19.46 8.94
CA ASP A 86 -16.35 -18.06 8.55
C ASP A 86 -16.30 -17.24 9.85
N LEU A 87 -15.10 -16.81 10.23
CA LEU A 87 -14.95 -15.72 11.18
C LEU A 87 -15.67 -14.52 10.58
N THR A 88 -16.63 -13.98 11.32
CA THR A 88 -17.49 -12.92 10.80
C THR A 88 -16.64 -11.69 10.45
N PHE A 89 -16.97 -11.00 9.36
CA PHE A 89 -16.25 -9.81 8.88
C PHE A 89 -16.04 -8.76 9.99
N GLU A 90 -16.98 -8.66 10.92
CA GLU A 90 -16.90 -7.82 12.11
C GLU A 90 -15.78 -8.23 13.08
N GLU A 91 -15.49 -9.53 13.20
CA GLU A 91 -14.38 -10.04 14.02
C GLU A 91 -13.01 -9.74 13.38
N PHE A 92 -12.90 -9.79 12.04
CA PHE A 92 -11.68 -9.41 11.32
C PHE A 92 -11.38 -7.91 11.44
N ILE A 93 -12.39 -7.05 11.27
CA ILE A 93 -12.22 -5.60 11.46
C ILE A 93 -11.90 -5.28 12.92
N ARG A 94 -12.50 -5.99 13.89
CA ARG A 94 -12.18 -5.82 15.31
C ARG A 94 -10.75 -6.25 15.62
N GLU A 95 -10.24 -7.32 15.03
CA GLU A 95 -8.85 -7.76 15.22
C GLU A 95 -7.85 -6.76 14.62
N GLN A 96 -8.16 -6.17 13.45
CA GLN A 96 -7.34 -5.11 12.84
C GLN A 96 -7.44 -3.77 13.61
N GLN A 97 -8.60 -3.44 14.18
CA GLN A 97 -8.77 -2.23 15.02
C GLN A 97 -8.15 -2.41 16.41
N GLN A 98 -8.18 -3.62 16.98
CA GLN A 98 -7.59 -3.90 18.28
C GLN A 98 -6.05 -3.89 18.21
N LEU A 99 -5.47 -4.15 17.04
CA LEU A 99 -4.04 -3.91 16.75
C LEU A 99 -3.66 -2.41 16.64
N LEU A 100 -4.64 -1.50 16.54
CA LEU A 100 -4.43 -0.05 16.39
C LEU A 100 -4.74 0.77 17.66
N VAL A 101 -5.30 0.18 18.71
CA VAL A 101 -5.84 0.92 19.88
C VAL A 101 -5.08 0.72 21.19
N GLU A 102 -3.97 -0.03 21.23
CA GLU A 102 -3.13 -0.04 22.44
C GLU A 102 -2.14 1.14 22.42
N GLN A 103 -2.68 2.35 22.60
CA GLN A 103 -1.92 3.48 23.14
C GLN A 103 -2.32 3.64 24.60
N ASP A 104 -1.44 3.18 25.49
CA ASP A 104 -1.40 3.65 26.87
C ASP A 104 -1.28 5.19 26.87
N THR A 105 -2.22 5.83 27.57
CA THR A 105 -2.17 7.26 27.88
C THR A 105 -0.99 7.57 28.83
N PRO A 106 -0.52 8.83 28.82
CA PRO A 106 0.89 9.16 29.02
C PRO A 106 1.25 9.27 30.51
N ASN A 107 2.40 8.70 30.88
CA ASN A 107 3.08 9.05 32.12
C ASN A 107 4.53 9.43 31.81
N GLY A 108 4.80 10.74 31.84
CA GLY A 108 6.10 11.33 32.16
C GLY A 108 7.25 11.07 31.18
N ASP A 109 7.64 12.12 30.44
CA ASP A 109 8.93 12.30 29.78
C ASP A 109 9.30 11.46 28.53
N ASP A 110 8.33 10.76 27.94
CA ASP A 110 8.66 9.77 26.92
C ASP A 110 8.81 10.33 25.49
N LYS A 111 10.05 10.28 25.01
CA LYS A 111 10.46 10.41 23.62
C LYS A 111 9.69 9.38 22.79
N VAL A 112 8.69 9.83 22.03
CA VAL A 112 7.87 8.99 21.13
C VAL A 112 8.78 8.10 20.28
N ASP A 113 8.81 6.81 20.59
CA ASP A 113 9.57 5.83 19.81
C ASP A 113 8.73 5.44 18.60
N ILE A 114 8.89 6.21 17.53
CA ILE A 114 8.26 5.98 16.22
C ILE A 114 8.61 4.61 15.61
N PHE A 115 9.53 3.85 16.20
CA PHE A 115 9.97 2.53 15.72
C PHE A 115 9.28 1.35 16.42
N ILE A 116 8.29 1.58 17.30
CA ILE A 116 7.52 0.51 17.96
C ILE A 116 6.90 -0.45 16.94
N SER A 117 6.34 0.07 15.84
CA SER A 117 5.75 -0.75 14.77
C SER A 117 6.77 -1.61 14.01
N LEU A 118 8.05 -1.24 14.05
CA LEU A 118 9.15 -1.93 13.37
C LEU A 118 9.79 -3.01 14.25
N GLN A 119 9.57 -3.00 15.57
CA GLN A 119 10.10 -4.03 16.47
C GLN A 119 9.42 -5.40 16.28
N LYS A 120 8.21 -5.45 15.70
CA LYS A 120 7.46 -6.71 15.45
C LYS A 120 8.07 -7.60 14.37
N TYR A 121 8.94 -7.07 13.54
CA TYR A 121 9.61 -7.82 12.47
C TYR A 121 11.09 -7.95 12.82
N TYR A 122 11.70 -9.12 12.62
CA TYR A 122 13.14 -9.32 12.80
C TYR A 122 13.92 -8.53 11.71
N LEU A 123 14.06 -7.22 11.93
CA LEU A 123 14.46 -6.22 10.95
C LEU A 123 15.91 -5.76 11.16
N ILE A 124 16.86 -6.68 11.14
CA ILE A 124 18.28 -6.29 11.04
C ILE A 124 18.50 -5.41 9.81
N SER A 125 17.80 -5.73 8.70
CA SER A 125 17.87 -4.97 7.45
C SER A 125 17.18 -3.61 7.54
N ALA A 126 15.95 -3.50 8.04
CA ALA A 126 15.29 -2.19 8.09
C ALA A 126 15.91 -1.26 9.13
N LYS A 127 16.36 -1.78 10.29
CA LYS A 127 17.14 -0.99 11.25
C LYS A 127 18.40 -0.42 10.63
N ARG A 128 19.12 -1.22 9.84
CA ARG A 128 20.31 -0.75 9.10
C ARG A 128 19.95 0.31 8.07
N ILE A 129 18.90 0.09 7.26
CA ILE A 129 18.47 1.04 6.24
C ILE A 129 18.09 2.39 6.87
N ILE A 130 17.30 2.37 7.93
CA ILE A 130 16.90 3.58 8.68
C ILE A 130 18.14 4.26 9.27
N ALA A 131 19.07 3.51 9.87
CA ALA A 131 20.31 4.06 10.38
C ALA A 131 21.15 4.73 9.28
N TRP A 132 21.18 4.17 8.07
CA TRP A 132 21.84 4.79 6.91
C TRP A 132 21.17 6.10 6.49
N ILE A 133 19.83 6.11 6.44
CA ILE A 133 19.05 7.30 6.08
C ILE A 133 19.27 8.41 7.11
N LEU A 134 19.24 8.09 8.41
CA LEU A 134 19.39 9.06 9.49
C LEU A 134 20.83 9.52 9.73
N ARG A 135 21.83 8.74 9.32
CA ARG A 135 23.26 9.10 9.45
C ARG A 135 23.60 10.37 8.68
N TYR A 136 23.02 10.55 7.50
CA TYR A 136 23.30 11.71 6.65
C TYR A 136 22.82 13.05 7.27
N PRO A 137 21.54 13.21 7.68
CA PRO A 137 21.09 14.42 8.35
C PRO A 137 21.79 14.64 9.69
N HIS A 138 22.10 13.57 10.45
CA HIS A 138 22.84 13.70 11.70
C HIS A 138 24.23 14.32 11.49
N ILE A 139 25.01 13.82 10.53
CA ILE A 139 26.34 14.37 10.21
C ILE A 139 26.24 15.83 9.73
N LEU A 140 25.24 16.15 8.91
CA LEU A 140 25.01 17.51 8.44
C LEU A 140 24.70 18.47 9.60
N ILE A 141 23.77 18.09 10.49
CA ILE A 141 23.39 18.89 11.66
C ILE A 141 24.59 19.07 12.60
N SER A 142 25.36 18.01 12.88
CA SER A 142 26.56 18.11 13.71
C SER A 142 27.59 19.09 13.12
N ARG A 143 27.80 19.07 11.79
CA ARG A 143 28.72 20.00 11.11
C ARG A 143 28.24 21.44 11.15
N VAL A 144 26.95 21.68 10.94
CA VAL A 144 26.36 23.02 11.01
C VAL A 144 26.45 23.59 12.43
N ASN A 145 26.13 22.77 13.44
CA ASN A 145 26.20 23.19 14.84
C ASN A 145 27.65 23.48 15.29
N ALA A 146 28.63 22.66 14.84
CA ALA A 146 30.04 22.92 15.09
C ALA A 146 30.51 24.26 14.50
N ARG A 147 30.05 24.60 13.28
CA ARG A 147 30.37 25.89 12.63
C ARG A 147 29.79 27.08 13.40
N LYS A 148 28.54 26.98 13.88
CA LYS A 148 27.89 28.02 14.69
C LYS A 148 28.60 28.25 16.03
N ASN A 149 29.07 27.17 16.67
CA ASN A 149 29.79 27.26 17.94
C ASN A 149 31.18 27.92 17.83
N ILE A 150 31.80 27.88 16.64
CA ILE A 150 33.09 28.55 16.37
C ILE A 150 32.87 30.04 16.11
N THR A 151 31.82 30.41 15.38
CA THR A 151 31.49 31.82 15.08
C THR A 151 30.97 32.59 16.29
N SER A 152 30.41 31.92 17.30
CA SER A 152 29.96 32.56 18.54
C SER A 152 31.08 32.79 19.57
N LYS A 153 32.31 32.31 19.32
CA LYS A 153 33.47 32.41 20.23
C LYS A 153 34.54 33.40 19.76
N THR A 154 34.31 34.10 18.65
CA THR A 154 35.17 35.16 18.12
C THR A 154 34.45 36.49 18.29
#